data_AF-A0A7X9RTA0-F1
#
_entry.id   AF-A0A7X9RTA0-F1
#
_cell.length_a   1.000
_cell.length_b   1.000
_cell.length_c   1.000
_cell.angle_alpha   90.00
_cell.angle_beta   90.00
_cell.angle_gamma   90.00
#
_symmetry.space_group_name_H-M   'P 1'
#
loop_
_entity.id
_entity.type
_entity.pdbx_description
1 polymer ?
#
loop_
_entity_poly.entity_id
_entity_poly.type
_entity_poly.pdbx_seq_one_letter_code
_entity_poly.pdbx_strand_id
1 'polypeptide(L)'
;MKKGSLMLLAALLFTTLSFAQSFVPALSVNGMVQSKETYVIKNDGSKVTGKITAASLTNNILKSVSIKTADGTKLKFKAADIKQLAVRPKEVFKFEQSMTAGSIKELAGRNFEDVVDQEYVYFEQALLPGKKNKFVLMQLLNPGFDHVVKVYKDPNAKQTGGLGVGGVKLTGGIDKSYLVTDTGSNRAVLIEKKKYKKEGQKVIFTKCTDVFGKYYAGDKFQWKDFAEHVYVYDQLCDQ
;
A
#
# COMPACT_ATOMS: atom_id res chain seq x y z
N MET A 1 -34.14 -57.18 -2.56
CA MET A 1 -32.70 -56.92 -2.83
C MET A 1 -32.48 -55.41 -2.91
N LYS A 2 -31.63 -54.87 -2.02
CA LYS A 2 -31.44 -53.44 -1.77
C LYS A 2 -30.66 -52.78 -2.91
N LYS A 3 -31.22 -51.75 -3.55
CA LYS A 3 -30.47 -50.82 -4.41
C LYS A 3 -29.91 -49.72 -3.50
N GLY A 4 -28.66 -49.87 -3.08
CA GLY A 4 -27.95 -48.86 -2.32
C GLY A 4 -27.60 -47.68 -3.22
N SER A 5 -28.11 -46.50 -2.87
CA SER A 5 -27.72 -45.22 -3.44
C SER A 5 -26.32 -44.86 -2.95
N LEU A 6 -25.32 -44.91 -3.83
CA LEU A 6 -23.96 -44.44 -3.53
C LEU A 6 -23.82 -43.03 -4.12
N MET A 7 -24.30 -42.04 -3.35
CA MET A 7 -24.14 -40.63 -3.66
C MET A 7 -22.71 -40.23 -3.26
N LEU A 8 -21.80 -40.20 -4.23
CA LEU A 8 -20.42 -39.77 -4.04
C LEU A 8 -20.40 -38.24 -3.86
N LEU A 9 -20.30 -37.80 -2.61
CA LEU A 9 -20.14 -36.40 -2.23
C LEU A 9 -18.70 -35.96 -2.57
N ALA A 10 -18.48 -35.50 -3.80
CA ALA A 10 -17.24 -34.82 -4.17
C ALA A 10 -17.24 -33.40 -3.58
N ALA A 11 -16.82 -33.29 -2.32
CA ALA A 11 -16.50 -32.01 -1.71
C ALA A 11 -15.24 -31.44 -2.39
N LEU A 12 -15.44 -30.66 -3.44
CA LEU A 12 -14.42 -29.75 -3.98
C LEU A 12 -14.04 -28.78 -2.85
N LEU A 13 -12.89 -29.04 -2.22
CA LEU A 13 -12.12 -28.01 -1.54
C LEU A 13 -11.74 -26.97 -2.60
N PHE A 14 -12.61 -25.97 -2.79
CA PHE A 14 -12.18 -24.69 -3.32
C PHE A 14 -11.28 -24.05 -2.27
N THR A 15 -9.99 -24.35 -2.31
CA THR A 15 -8.99 -23.47 -1.71
C THR A 15 -9.10 -22.15 -2.45
N THR A 16 -9.80 -21.18 -1.84
CA THR A 16 -9.73 -19.81 -2.30
C THR A 16 -8.27 -19.40 -2.17
N LEU A 17 -7.57 -19.24 -3.30
CA LEU A 17 -6.32 -18.52 -3.35
C LEU A 17 -6.65 -17.08 -2.96
N SER A 18 -6.64 -16.83 -1.66
CA SER A 18 -6.64 -15.49 -1.10
C SER A 18 -5.30 -14.89 -1.49
N PHE A 19 -5.25 -14.26 -2.66
CA PHE A 19 -4.15 -13.38 -3.03
C PHE A 19 -4.25 -12.16 -2.13
N ALA A 20 -3.74 -12.28 -0.91
CA ALA A 20 -3.49 -11.11 -0.11
C ALA A 20 -2.31 -10.37 -0.75
N GLN A 21 -2.54 -9.10 -0.98
CA GLN A 21 -1.49 -8.19 -1.39
C GLN A 21 -0.66 -7.89 -0.14
N SER A 22 0.64 -8.18 -0.15
CA SER A 22 1.55 -7.97 0.98
C SER A 22 1.91 -6.48 1.22
N PHE A 23 0.92 -5.60 1.02
CA PHE A 23 0.99 -4.16 1.26
C PHE A 23 -0.23 -3.74 2.09
N VAL A 24 -0.09 -2.59 2.75
CA VAL A 24 -1.17 -1.97 3.52
C VAL A 24 -2.40 -1.74 2.62
N PRO A 25 -3.61 -2.10 3.06
CA PRO A 25 -4.82 -1.84 2.28
C PRO A 25 -5.12 -0.34 2.23
N ALA A 26 -5.71 0.11 1.13
CA ALA A 26 -6.11 1.51 0.98
C ALA A 26 -7.15 1.91 2.04
N LEU A 27 -6.88 2.98 2.78
CA LEU A 27 -7.78 3.54 3.78
C LEU A 27 -8.85 4.39 3.09
N SER A 28 -10.12 4.05 3.33
CA SER A 28 -11.26 4.82 2.80
C SER A 28 -11.44 6.14 3.56
N VAL A 29 -12.13 7.11 2.95
CA VAL A 29 -12.53 8.37 3.63
C VAL A 29 -13.26 8.10 4.93
N ASN A 30 -14.19 7.14 4.91
CA ASN A 30 -14.93 6.78 6.11
C ASN A 30 -13.99 6.24 7.18
N GLY A 31 -13.02 5.40 6.81
CA GLY A 31 -11.96 4.94 7.72
C GLY A 31 -11.11 6.09 8.28
N MET A 32 -10.82 7.12 7.48
CA MET A 32 -10.12 8.33 7.94
C MET A 32 -10.94 9.12 8.97
N VAL A 33 -12.20 9.44 8.66
CA VAL A 33 -13.07 10.24 9.55
C VAL A 33 -13.40 9.48 10.84
N GLN A 34 -13.48 8.16 10.76
CA GLN A 34 -13.70 7.31 11.92
C GLN A 34 -12.41 7.00 12.69
N SER A 35 -11.24 7.54 12.32
CA SER A 35 -9.98 7.30 13.02
C SER A 35 -10.03 7.66 14.52
N LYS A 36 -9.17 7.00 15.31
CA LYS A 36 -9.01 7.30 16.76
C LYS A 36 -8.28 8.63 16.94
N GLU A 37 -7.16 8.76 16.24
CA GLU A 37 -6.24 9.89 16.30
C GLU A 37 -5.57 10.07 14.95
N THR A 38 -5.11 11.29 14.68
CA THR A 38 -4.33 11.64 13.50
C THR A 38 -3.34 12.71 13.88
N TYR A 39 -2.17 12.71 13.24
CA TYR A 39 -1.30 13.87 13.25
C TYR A 39 -0.86 14.28 11.85
N VAL A 40 -0.60 15.57 11.68
CA VAL A 40 -0.02 16.18 10.50
C VAL A 40 1.35 16.72 10.86
N ILE A 41 2.36 16.33 10.09
CA ILE A 41 3.66 16.99 10.05
C ILE A 41 3.63 17.95 8.86
N LYS A 42 3.78 19.24 9.12
CA LYS A 42 3.87 20.28 8.09
C LYS A 42 5.26 20.29 7.44
N ASN A 43 5.39 21.00 6.32
CA ASN A 43 6.68 21.16 5.63
C ASN A 43 7.76 21.82 6.50
N ASP A 44 7.34 22.68 7.44
CA ASP A 44 8.21 23.32 8.44
C ASP A 44 8.63 22.39 9.59
N GLY A 45 8.16 21.13 9.58
CA GLY A 45 8.45 20.13 10.60
C GLY A 45 7.53 20.17 11.83
N SER A 46 6.69 21.19 11.98
CA SER A 46 5.78 21.27 13.12
C SER A 46 4.64 20.24 13.03
N LYS A 47 4.26 19.71 14.19
CA LYS A 47 3.28 18.63 14.35
C LYS A 47 1.96 19.17 14.90
N VAL A 48 0.85 18.79 14.28
CA VAL A 48 -0.51 19.07 14.76
C VAL A 48 -1.27 17.76 14.92
N THR A 49 -1.79 17.50 16.12
CA THR A 49 -2.55 16.28 16.45
C THR A 49 -4.03 16.58 16.64
N GLY A 50 -4.89 15.67 16.22
CA GLY A 50 -6.33 15.76 16.46
C GLY A 50 -7.12 14.63 15.80
N LYS A 51 -8.40 14.87 15.54
CA LYS A 51 -9.29 13.93 14.85
C LYS A 51 -9.68 14.44 13.48
N ILE A 52 -9.67 13.57 12.47
CA ILE A 52 -10.15 13.92 11.13
C ILE A 52 -11.67 14.13 11.20
N THR A 53 -12.13 15.27 10.69
CA THR A 53 -13.55 15.61 10.56
C THR A 53 -14.02 15.56 9.12
N ALA A 54 -13.11 15.77 8.17
CA ALA A 54 -13.38 15.66 6.75
C ALA A 54 -12.10 15.35 5.97
N ALA A 55 -12.22 14.58 4.90
CA ALA A 55 -11.18 14.37 3.91
C ALA A 55 -11.78 14.65 2.53
N SER A 56 -11.09 15.44 1.71
CA SER A 56 -11.55 15.80 0.36
C SER A 56 -10.68 15.12 -0.68
N LEU A 57 -11.33 14.36 -1.57
CA LEU A 57 -10.68 13.72 -2.71
C LEU A 57 -11.11 14.36 -4.01
N THR A 58 -10.19 14.39 -4.96
CA THR A 58 -10.47 14.67 -6.36
C THR A 58 -9.80 13.59 -7.18
N ASN A 59 -10.58 12.85 -7.98
CA ASN A 59 -10.10 11.70 -8.75
C ASN A 59 -9.33 10.69 -7.88
N ASN A 60 -9.93 10.29 -6.74
CA ASN A 60 -9.33 9.38 -5.75
C ASN A 60 -8.00 9.86 -5.13
N ILE A 61 -7.62 11.12 -5.31
CA ILE A 61 -6.42 11.70 -4.70
C ILE A 61 -6.82 12.60 -3.54
N LEU A 62 -6.23 12.38 -2.37
CA LEU A 62 -6.42 13.21 -1.19
C LEU A 62 -5.84 14.62 -1.43
N LYS A 63 -6.71 15.64 -1.38
CA LYS A 63 -6.33 17.05 -1.61
C LYS A 63 -6.24 17.87 -0.34
N SER A 64 -7.05 17.54 0.65
CA SER A 64 -7.01 18.20 1.95
C SER A 64 -7.66 17.35 3.02
N VAL A 65 -7.24 17.58 4.26
CA VAL A 65 -7.87 17.04 5.46
C VAL A 65 -8.22 18.17 6.41
N SER A 66 -9.35 18.03 7.09
CA SER A 66 -9.75 18.91 8.18
C SER A 66 -9.63 18.16 9.50
N ILE A 67 -8.86 18.70 10.44
CA ILE A 67 -8.57 18.11 11.74
C ILE A 67 -9.19 18.99 12.82
N LYS A 68 -9.84 18.37 13.81
CA LYS A 68 -10.26 19.02 15.05
C LYS A 68 -9.24 18.68 16.14
N THR A 69 -8.56 19.69 16.66
CA THR A 69 -7.58 19.59 17.75
C THR A 69 -8.28 19.41 19.11
N ALA A 70 -7.52 19.10 20.16
CA ALA A 70 -8.06 18.81 21.49
C ALA A 70 -8.81 20.00 22.13
N ASP A 71 -8.36 21.23 21.85
CA ASP A 71 -9.01 22.50 22.23
C ASP A 71 -10.32 22.78 21.45
N GLY A 72 -10.65 21.94 20.47
CA GLY A 72 -11.84 22.08 19.64
C GLY A 72 -11.65 22.89 18.37
N THR A 73 -10.47 23.47 18.15
CA THR A 73 -10.14 24.25 16.94
C THR A 73 -10.18 23.35 15.70
N LYS A 74 -10.77 23.84 14.60
CA LYS A 74 -10.81 23.13 13.32
C LYS A 74 -9.79 23.73 12.36
N LEU A 75 -8.83 22.92 11.94
CA LEU A 75 -7.77 23.30 11.01
C LEU A 75 -7.92 22.51 9.70
N LYS A 76 -7.79 23.19 8.57
CA LYS A 76 -7.78 22.57 7.24
C LYS A 76 -6.39 22.63 6.66
N PHE A 77 -5.87 21.47 6.28
CA PHE A 77 -4.55 21.33 5.68
C PHE A 77 -4.69 20.88 4.23
N LYS A 78 -4.05 21.58 3.28
CA LYS A 78 -3.98 21.16 1.88
C LYS A 78 -2.78 20.23 1.71
N ALA A 79 -2.82 19.36 0.70
CA ALA A 79 -1.73 18.45 0.37
C ALA A 79 -0.38 19.15 0.14
N ALA A 80 -0.40 20.42 -0.30
CA ALA A 80 0.81 21.22 -0.48
C ALA A 80 1.51 21.58 0.83
N ASP A 81 0.77 21.64 1.95
CA ASP A 81 1.26 22.11 3.26
C ASP A 81 1.64 20.95 4.20
N ILE A 82 1.33 19.73 3.79
CA ILE A 82 1.52 18.50 4.58
C ILE A 82 2.74 17.78 4.04
N LYS A 83 3.73 17.56 4.90
CA LYS A 83 4.84 16.64 4.63
C LYS A 83 4.41 15.20 4.81
N GLN A 84 3.75 14.92 5.94
CA GLN A 84 3.22 13.61 6.29
C GLN A 84 1.91 13.76 7.07
N LEU A 85 0.94 12.89 6.79
CA LEU A 85 -0.28 12.72 7.55
C LEU A 85 -0.32 11.26 8.02
N ALA A 86 -0.43 11.05 9.33
CA ALA A 86 -0.55 9.72 9.92
C ALA A 86 -1.94 9.56 10.52
N VAL A 87 -2.65 8.50 10.13
CA VAL A 87 -4.04 8.25 10.52
C VAL A 87 -4.12 6.93 11.26
N ARG A 88 -4.55 6.94 12.53
CA ARG A 88 -4.75 5.74 13.34
C ARG A 88 -6.18 5.23 13.18
N PRO A 89 -6.46 4.22 12.33
CA PRO A 89 -7.81 3.72 12.13
C PRO A 89 -8.39 3.13 13.42
N LYS A 90 -9.73 3.15 13.56
CA LYS A 90 -10.42 2.50 14.69
C LYS A 90 -10.30 0.99 14.65
N GLU A 91 -10.56 0.45 13.47
CA GLU A 91 -10.42 -0.96 13.16
C GLU A 91 -9.00 -1.18 12.66
N VAL A 92 -8.13 -1.61 13.56
CA VAL A 92 -6.79 -2.16 13.23
C VAL A 92 -6.92 -3.44 12.38
N PHE A 93 -8.15 -3.97 12.27
CA PHE A 93 -8.54 -5.11 11.45
C PHE A 93 -7.96 -5.01 10.05
N LYS A 94 -6.98 -5.88 9.78
CA LYS A 94 -6.43 -6.29 8.46
C LYS A 94 -5.08 -5.72 8.07
N PHE A 95 -4.38 -4.95 8.91
CA PHE A 95 -2.98 -4.62 8.62
C PHE A 95 -2.11 -5.88 8.69
N GLU A 96 -2.14 -6.57 9.83
CA GLU A 96 -1.57 -7.90 9.99
C GLU A 96 -2.09 -8.83 8.88
N GLN A 97 -3.39 -9.10 8.75
CA GLN A 97 -3.89 -10.09 7.78
C GLN A 97 -3.57 -9.84 6.30
N SER A 98 -3.30 -8.59 5.88
CA SER A 98 -2.93 -8.29 4.49
C SER A 98 -1.44 -8.48 4.20
N MET A 99 -0.54 -8.09 5.12
CA MET A 99 0.90 -8.32 4.98
C MET A 99 1.38 -9.66 5.54
N THR A 100 0.62 -10.26 6.46
CA THR A 100 0.89 -11.60 7.03
C THR A 100 0.46 -12.74 6.12
N ALA A 101 -0.36 -12.46 5.09
CA ALA A 101 -0.77 -13.45 4.12
C ALA A 101 0.20 -13.45 2.92
N GLY A 102 1.46 -13.87 3.16
CA GLY A 102 2.45 -13.97 2.11
C GLY A 102 3.88 -14.18 2.58
N SER A 103 4.77 -14.37 1.60
CA SER A 103 6.21 -14.61 1.73
C SER A 103 6.95 -13.59 2.61
N ILE A 104 6.48 -12.34 2.71
CA ILE A 104 7.12 -11.31 3.56
C ILE A 104 7.11 -11.70 5.04
N LYS A 105 6.00 -12.25 5.56
CA LYS A 105 5.97 -12.71 6.96
C LYS A 105 6.90 -13.90 7.18
N GLU A 106 6.95 -14.82 6.22
CA GLU A 106 7.87 -15.97 6.27
C GLU A 106 9.33 -15.51 6.27
N LEU A 107 9.66 -14.51 5.45
CA LEU A 107 11.00 -13.91 5.37
C LEU A 107 11.37 -13.10 6.62
N ALA A 108 10.45 -12.31 7.16
CA ALA A 108 10.67 -11.49 8.35
C ALA A 108 10.70 -12.30 9.66
N GLY A 109 10.09 -13.49 9.67
CA GLY A 109 10.07 -14.39 10.81
C GLY A 109 9.48 -13.75 12.07
N ARG A 110 10.19 -13.87 13.20
CA ARG A 110 9.75 -13.34 14.52
C ARG A 110 9.86 -11.82 14.65
N ASN A 111 10.48 -11.14 13.69
CA ASN A 111 10.71 -9.69 13.73
C ASN A 111 9.67 -8.94 12.88
N PHE A 112 8.66 -9.62 12.34
CA PHE A 112 7.68 -9.00 11.44
C PHE A 112 6.94 -7.84 12.10
N GLU A 113 6.60 -7.97 13.38
CA GLU A 113 5.98 -6.90 14.17
C GLU A 113 6.89 -5.69 14.37
N ASP A 114 8.22 -5.90 14.39
CA ASP A 114 9.21 -4.82 14.53
C ASP A 114 9.48 -4.09 13.20
N VAL A 115 9.18 -4.74 12.07
CA VAL A 115 9.53 -4.26 10.73
C VAL A 115 8.39 -3.49 10.06
N VAL A 116 7.14 -3.60 10.55
CA VAL A 116 6.01 -2.92 9.90
C VAL A 116 5.23 -2.10 10.92
N ASP A 117 5.09 -0.80 10.68
CA ASP A 117 4.26 0.06 11.52
C ASP A 117 2.77 -0.24 11.28
N GLN A 118 2.17 -0.96 12.23
CA GLN A 118 0.79 -1.42 12.15
C GLN A 118 -0.23 -0.45 12.77
N GLU A 119 0.23 0.64 13.37
CA GLU A 119 -0.63 1.54 14.12
C GLU A 119 -1.20 2.65 13.24
N TYR A 120 -0.40 3.15 12.29
CA TYR A 120 -0.77 4.29 11.46
C TYR A 120 -0.78 3.94 9.97
N VAL A 121 -1.79 4.47 9.27
CA VAL A 121 -1.76 4.61 7.82
C VAL A 121 -1.15 5.95 7.47
N TYR A 122 -0.04 5.92 6.73
CA TYR A 122 0.70 7.11 6.34
C TYR A 122 0.29 7.62 4.96
N PHE A 123 0.18 8.94 4.85
CA PHE A 123 0.04 9.66 3.60
C PHE A 123 1.19 10.65 3.49
N GLU A 124 1.91 10.62 2.37
CA GLU A 124 3.06 11.49 2.14
C GLU A 124 2.89 12.32 0.88
N GLN A 125 3.61 13.44 0.88
CA GLN A 125 3.63 14.34 -0.25
C GLN A 125 4.49 13.78 -1.39
N ALA A 126 3.93 13.70 -2.60
CA ALA A 126 4.66 13.32 -3.80
C ALA A 126 4.13 13.99 -5.07
N LEU A 127 4.93 13.97 -6.12
CA LEU A 127 4.61 14.44 -7.46
C LEU A 127 4.24 13.24 -8.33
N LEU A 128 3.05 13.30 -8.94
CA LEU A 128 2.62 12.28 -9.90
C LEU A 128 3.48 12.30 -11.17
N PRO A 129 3.67 11.13 -11.82
CA PRO A 129 4.32 11.03 -13.12
C PRO A 129 3.72 12.00 -14.14
N GLY A 130 4.57 12.72 -14.88
CA GLY A 130 4.14 13.66 -15.92
C GLY A 130 3.43 14.93 -15.44
N LYS A 131 3.28 15.15 -14.13
CA LYS A 131 2.74 16.40 -13.57
C LYS A 131 3.86 17.27 -13.02
N LYS A 132 3.90 18.54 -13.44
CA LYS A 132 4.81 19.56 -12.89
C LYS A 132 4.13 20.25 -11.70
N ASN A 133 4.89 20.43 -10.61
CA ASN A 133 4.60 21.34 -9.49
C ASN A 133 3.23 21.18 -8.80
N LYS A 134 2.63 19.98 -8.82
CA LYS A 134 1.38 19.72 -8.11
C LYS A 134 1.56 18.54 -7.17
N PHE A 135 1.94 18.86 -5.95
CA PHE A 135 1.99 17.89 -4.86
C PHE A 135 0.61 17.32 -4.57
N VAL A 136 0.61 16.03 -4.29
CA VAL A 136 -0.54 15.26 -3.86
C VAL A 136 -0.18 14.49 -2.60
N LEU A 137 -1.17 14.16 -1.78
CA LEU A 137 -1.00 13.19 -0.71
C LEU A 137 -1.35 11.80 -1.22
N MET A 138 -0.39 10.88 -1.08
CA MET A 138 -0.55 9.50 -1.49
C MET A 138 -0.34 8.59 -0.30
N GLN A 139 -1.17 7.56 -0.19
CA GLN A 139 -1.03 6.58 0.88
C GLN A 139 0.22 5.73 0.65
N LEU A 140 1.11 5.67 1.64
CA LEU A 140 2.25 4.77 1.70
C LEU A 140 1.76 3.36 2.00
N LEU A 141 2.25 2.40 1.22
CA LEU A 141 1.78 1.01 1.19
C LEU A 141 2.77 0.02 1.83
N ASN A 142 4.00 0.44 2.07
CA ASN A 142 5.07 -0.35 2.68
C ASN A 142 5.72 0.31 3.91
N PRO A 143 4.96 0.95 4.83
CA PRO A 143 5.56 1.58 5.99
C PRO A 143 6.35 0.56 6.82
N GLY A 144 7.58 0.92 7.19
CA GLY A 144 8.49 0.08 7.98
C GLY A 144 9.50 -0.72 7.14
N PHE A 145 9.26 -0.86 5.83
CA PHE A 145 10.27 -1.30 4.85
C PHE A 145 10.29 -0.35 3.65
N ASP A 146 10.33 0.94 3.95
CA ASP A 146 10.33 2.06 3.00
C ASP A 146 11.59 2.94 3.08
N HIS A 147 12.67 2.42 3.65
CA HIS A 147 13.95 3.13 3.84
C HIS A 147 14.63 3.43 2.51
N VAL A 148 14.50 2.52 1.54
CA VAL A 148 15.14 2.64 0.23
C VAL A 148 14.14 3.07 -0.84
N VAL A 149 12.97 2.43 -0.85
CA VAL A 149 11.92 2.62 -1.85
C VAL A 149 10.57 2.78 -1.17
N LYS A 150 9.82 3.79 -1.59
CA LYS A 150 8.44 4.00 -1.14
C LYS A 150 7.47 3.59 -2.22
N VAL A 151 6.46 2.82 -1.82
CA VAL A 151 5.37 2.36 -2.67
C VAL A 151 4.10 3.07 -2.25
N TYR A 152 3.45 3.72 -3.19
CA TYR A 152 2.20 4.43 -2.97
C TYR A 152 1.07 3.86 -3.80
N LYS A 153 -0.15 4.02 -3.29
CA LYS A 153 -1.38 3.68 -4.03
C LYS A 153 -1.48 4.52 -5.30
N ASP A 154 -1.62 3.86 -6.45
CA ASP A 154 -2.06 4.54 -7.67
C ASP A 154 -3.58 4.81 -7.58
N PRO A 155 -4.03 6.08 -7.60
CA PRO A 155 -5.45 6.44 -7.52
C PRO A 155 -6.28 5.93 -8.71
N ASN A 156 -5.62 5.55 -9.81
CA ASN A 156 -6.24 5.03 -11.03
C ASN A 156 -6.03 3.51 -11.22
N ALA A 157 -5.49 2.82 -10.20
CA ALA A 157 -5.21 1.40 -10.29
C ALA A 157 -6.48 0.59 -10.61
N LYS A 158 -6.41 -0.23 -11.65
CA LYS A 158 -7.42 -1.27 -11.93
C LYS A 158 -7.06 -2.53 -11.14
N GLN A 159 -8.05 -3.31 -10.70
CA GLN A 159 -7.79 -4.59 -10.02
C GLN A 159 -7.77 -5.78 -10.99
N THR A 160 -7.05 -6.85 -10.65
CA THR A 160 -6.96 -8.09 -11.42
C THR A 160 -8.30 -8.81 -11.59
N GLY A 161 -9.23 -8.69 -10.63
CA GLY A 161 -10.55 -9.34 -10.64
C GLY A 161 -11.70 -8.58 -11.30
N GLY A 162 -11.42 -7.54 -12.10
CA GLY A 162 -12.44 -6.60 -12.59
C GLY A 162 -13.37 -7.05 -13.73
N LEU A 163 -13.38 -8.32 -14.13
CA LEU A 163 -14.33 -8.86 -15.11
C LEU A 163 -15.31 -9.79 -14.37
N GLY A 164 -16.38 -9.21 -13.84
CA GLY A 164 -17.51 -10.01 -13.33
C GLY A 164 -18.20 -10.72 -14.49
N VAL A 165 -18.31 -12.04 -14.42
CA VAL A 165 -19.28 -12.79 -15.23
C VAL A 165 -20.63 -12.62 -14.54
N GLY A 166 -21.63 -12.05 -15.23
CA GLY A 166 -23.00 -11.94 -14.73
C GLY A 166 -23.33 -10.74 -13.81
N GLY A 167 -22.59 -9.64 -13.87
CA GLY A 167 -22.99 -8.38 -13.20
C GLY A 167 -22.66 -8.28 -11.70
N VAL A 168 -22.08 -9.30 -11.09
CA VAL A 168 -21.57 -9.24 -9.70
C VAL A 168 -20.08 -8.93 -9.71
N LYS A 169 -19.69 -7.74 -9.23
CA LYS A 169 -18.28 -7.39 -8.98
C LYS A 169 -17.79 -8.18 -7.76
N LEU A 170 -16.98 -9.20 -7.98
CA LEU A 170 -16.17 -9.80 -6.91
C LEU A 170 -15.12 -8.78 -6.49
N THR A 171 -15.37 -8.11 -5.36
CA THR A 171 -14.45 -7.15 -4.74
C THR A 171 -13.27 -7.92 -4.13
N GLY A 172 -12.09 -7.88 -4.75
CA GLY A 172 -10.90 -8.57 -4.19
C GLY A 172 -9.86 -8.97 -5.23
N GLY A 173 -9.22 -7.99 -5.89
CA GLY A 173 -8.07 -8.26 -6.78
C GLY A 173 -6.86 -7.39 -6.46
N ILE A 174 -5.67 -7.91 -6.76
CA ILE A 174 -4.39 -7.17 -6.68
C ILE A 174 -4.47 -5.96 -7.60
N ASP A 175 -3.99 -4.81 -7.15
CA ASP A 175 -3.84 -3.63 -8.01
C ASP A 175 -2.93 -3.94 -9.20
N LYS A 176 -3.26 -3.43 -10.38
CA LYS A 176 -2.47 -3.59 -11.61
C LYS A 176 -1.40 -2.51 -11.77
N SER A 177 -1.32 -1.55 -10.86
CA SER A 177 -0.32 -0.50 -10.88
C SER A 177 -0.10 0.10 -9.50
N TYR A 178 1.10 0.61 -9.29
CA TYR A 178 1.51 1.37 -8.11
C TYR A 178 2.34 2.57 -8.53
N LEU A 179 2.52 3.51 -7.61
CA LEU A 179 3.45 4.62 -7.74
C LEU A 179 4.66 4.33 -6.86
N VAL A 180 5.87 4.54 -7.38
CA VAL A 180 7.12 4.21 -6.68
C VAL A 180 8.05 5.41 -6.66
N THR A 181 8.70 5.67 -5.54
CA THR A 181 9.76 6.67 -5.41
C THR A 181 10.95 6.09 -4.68
N ASP A 182 12.16 6.50 -5.08
CA ASP A 182 13.32 6.36 -4.21
C ASP A 182 13.18 7.25 -2.97
N THR A 183 13.59 6.76 -1.81
CA THR A 183 13.59 7.59 -0.59
C THR A 183 14.51 8.81 -0.78
N GLY A 184 13.99 9.99 -0.45
CA GLY A 184 14.64 11.29 -0.72
C GLY A 184 14.22 11.94 -2.04
N SER A 185 13.57 11.20 -2.94
CA SER A 185 12.87 11.76 -4.10
C SER A 185 11.41 12.06 -3.76
N ASN A 186 10.88 13.14 -4.33
CA ASN A 186 9.45 13.44 -4.27
C ASN A 186 8.74 13.11 -5.59
N ARG A 187 9.44 12.57 -6.60
CA ARG A 187 8.86 12.27 -7.92
C ARG A 187 8.56 10.79 -8.05
N ALA A 188 7.29 10.46 -8.13
CA ALA A 188 6.86 9.09 -8.36
C ALA A 188 6.97 8.69 -9.83
N VAL A 189 7.26 7.40 -10.02
CA VAL A 189 7.21 6.68 -11.29
C VAL A 189 6.05 5.68 -11.22
N LEU A 190 5.31 5.53 -12.31
CA LEU A 190 4.25 4.53 -12.40
C LEU A 190 4.85 3.17 -12.76
N ILE A 191 4.55 2.15 -11.96
CA ILE A 191 4.87 0.75 -12.28
C ILE A 191 3.57 0.01 -12.60
N GLU A 192 3.51 -0.66 -13.76
CA GLU A 192 2.33 -1.39 -14.23
C GLU A 192 2.59 -2.89 -14.28
N LYS A 193 1.61 -3.70 -13.86
CA LYS A 193 1.63 -5.17 -13.94
C LYS A 193 2.09 -5.70 -15.30
N LYS A 194 1.59 -5.11 -16.38
CA LYS A 194 1.87 -5.54 -17.76
C LYS A 194 3.32 -5.30 -18.20
N LYS A 195 4.02 -4.38 -17.52
CA LYS A 195 5.41 -3.99 -17.81
C LYS A 195 6.40 -4.48 -16.75
N TYR A 196 5.90 -4.97 -15.63
CA TYR A 196 6.71 -5.32 -14.46
C TYR A 196 7.91 -6.22 -14.77
N LYS A 197 7.70 -7.27 -15.58
CA LYS A 197 8.78 -8.17 -15.99
C LYS A 197 9.93 -7.48 -16.73
N LYS A 198 9.66 -6.38 -17.43
CA LYS A 198 10.65 -5.63 -18.23
C LYS A 198 11.21 -4.41 -17.50
N GLU A 199 10.40 -3.77 -16.67
CA GLU A 199 10.70 -2.46 -16.07
C GLU A 199 10.93 -2.54 -14.55
N GLY A 200 10.50 -3.61 -13.89
CA GLY A 200 10.52 -3.73 -12.43
C GLY A 200 11.91 -3.56 -11.83
N GLN A 201 12.92 -4.18 -12.44
CA GLN A 201 14.32 -3.99 -12.07
C GLN A 201 14.71 -2.49 -12.08
N LYS A 202 14.43 -1.79 -13.17
CA LYS A 202 14.87 -0.41 -13.39
C LYS A 202 14.15 0.60 -12.49
N VAL A 203 12.97 0.24 -12.01
CA VAL A 203 12.14 1.12 -11.16
C VAL A 203 12.42 0.89 -9.68
N ILE A 204 12.72 -0.34 -9.25
CA ILE A 204 12.95 -0.69 -7.85
C ILE A 204 14.43 -0.55 -7.48
N PHE A 205 15.34 -1.10 -8.30
CA PHE A 205 16.75 -1.29 -7.95
C PHE A 205 17.62 -0.16 -8.51
N THR A 206 17.35 1.07 -8.08
CA THR A 206 17.99 2.30 -8.58
C THR A 206 19.22 2.73 -7.77
N LYS A 207 19.28 2.40 -6.48
CA LYS A 207 20.32 2.83 -5.54
C LYS A 207 21.40 1.77 -5.31
N CYS A 208 21.02 0.59 -4.83
CA CYS A 208 21.96 -0.50 -4.57
C CYS A 208 21.94 -1.49 -5.73
N THR A 209 22.61 -1.14 -6.83
CA THR A 209 22.61 -1.94 -8.06
C THR A 209 23.20 -3.34 -7.88
N ASP A 210 24.12 -3.50 -6.92
CA ASP A 210 24.78 -4.78 -6.64
C ASP A 210 23.85 -5.80 -5.99
N VAL A 211 22.85 -5.35 -5.24
CA VAL A 211 21.83 -6.23 -4.62
C VAL A 211 21.08 -7.00 -5.70
N PHE A 212 20.71 -6.34 -6.79
CA PHE A 212 20.04 -7.01 -7.90
C PHE A 212 20.89 -8.14 -8.47
N GLY A 213 22.15 -7.85 -8.80
CA GLY A 213 23.05 -8.84 -9.40
C GLY A 213 23.33 -10.04 -8.50
N LYS A 214 23.37 -9.82 -7.18
CA LYS A 214 23.69 -10.86 -6.20
C LYS A 214 22.49 -11.71 -5.79
N TYR A 215 21.30 -11.12 -5.67
CA TYR A 215 20.14 -11.77 -5.04
C TYR A 215 18.96 -12.00 -5.99
N TYR A 216 18.92 -11.32 -7.14
CA TYR A 216 17.81 -11.40 -8.10
C TYR A 216 18.24 -11.87 -9.49
N ALA A 217 19.51 -12.25 -9.66
CA ALA A 217 20.00 -12.83 -10.91
C ALA A 217 19.24 -14.12 -11.23
N GLY A 218 18.40 -14.08 -12.27
CA GLY A 218 17.56 -15.19 -12.69
C GLY A 218 16.11 -15.14 -12.23
N ASP A 219 15.73 -14.15 -11.41
CA ASP A 219 14.33 -13.94 -11.04
C ASP A 219 13.46 -13.59 -12.27
N LYS A 220 12.21 -14.07 -12.27
CA LYS A 220 11.29 -13.92 -13.42
C LYS A 220 10.49 -12.61 -13.38
N PHE A 221 10.64 -11.82 -12.33
CA PHE A 221 9.95 -10.57 -12.06
C PHE A 221 8.44 -10.70 -12.23
N GLN A 222 7.82 -11.63 -11.49
CA GLN A 222 6.38 -11.83 -11.54
C GLN A 222 5.67 -10.79 -10.67
N TRP A 223 4.54 -10.24 -11.15
CA TRP A 223 3.82 -9.17 -10.45
C TRP A 223 3.36 -9.52 -9.04
N LYS A 224 3.05 -10.80 -8.80
CA LYS A 224 2.65 -11.28 -7.47
C LYS A 224 3.77 -11.15 -6.43
N ASP A 225 5.02 -11.11 -6.87
CA ASP A 225 6.21 -11.05 -6.02
C ASP A 225 6.68 -9.59 -5.82
N PHE A 226 5.95 -8.60 -6.34
CA PHE A 226 6.38 -7.18 -6.28
C PHE A 226 6.62 -6.67 -4.85
N ALA A 227 5.74 -6.99 -3.92
CA ALA A 227 5.90 -6.56 -2.52
C ALA A 227 7.11 -7.23 -1.87
N GLU A 228 7.36 -8.50 -2.18
CA GLU A 228 8.55 -9.23 -1.72
C GLU A 228 9.83 -8.63 -2.31
N HIS A 229 9.83 -8.26 -3.59
CA HIS A 229 10.98 -7.60 -4.21
C HIS A 229 11.29 -6.27 -3.54
N VAL A 230 10.27 -5.47 -3.17
CA VAL A 230 10.46 -4.21 -2.44
C VAL A 230 11.01 -4.49 -1.04
N TYR A 231 10.39 -5.44 -0.31
CA TYR A 231 10.83 -5.81 1.04
C TYR A 231 12.28 -6.29 1.07
N VAL A 232 12.60 -7.33 0.30
CA VAL A 232 13.94 -7.92 0.28
C VAL A 232 14.97 -6.91 -0.22
N TYR A 233 14.62 -6.03 -1.18
CA TYR A 233 15.50 -4.94 -1.58
C TYR A 233 15.75 -3.96 -0.43
N ASP A 234 14.72 -3.54 0.31
CA ASP A 234 14.86 -2.68 1.49
C ASP A 234 15.73 -3.31 2.57
N GLN A 235 15.63 -4.64 2.78
CA GLN A 235 16.45 -5.35 3.77
C GLN A 235 17.92 -5.52 3.34
N LEU A 236 18.20 -5.50 2.05
CA LEU A 236 19.54 -5.77 1.50
C LEU A 236 20.27 -4.52 1.00
N CYS A 237 19.54 -3.44 0.73
CA CYS A 237 20.10 -2.16 0.28
C CYS A 237 20.32 -1.28 1.51
N ASP A 238 21.56 -1.29 1.99
CA ASP A 238 22.08 -0.59 3.17
C ASP A 238 21.34 -0.88 4.49
N GLN A 239 21.80 -1.96 5.14
CA GLN A 239 22.41 -1.84 6.48
C GLN A 239 23.85 -1.37 6.33
#